data_AF-S9UMC9-F1
#
_entry.id   AF-S9UMC9-F1
#
_cell.length_a   1.000
_cell.length_b   1.000
_cell.length_c   1.000
_cell.angle_alpha   90.00
_cell.angle_beta   90.00
_cell.angle_gamma   90.00
#
_symmetry.space_group_name_H-M   'P 1'
#
loop_
_entity.id
_entity.type
_entity.pdbx_description
1 polymer ?
#
loop_
_entity_poly.entity_id
_entity_poly.type
_entity_poly.pdbx_seq_one_letter_code
_entity_poly.pdbx_strand_id
1 'polypeptide(L)'
;MFAVKCPSQLAWHPAVHHSLLLLRGLRQPHTLLLDAGDQGHALADAHQLLYEGEGKLSIAWAAAAGSGGAPAPLPVVHQPEHIAFLFQMDAPVADRAAVQAQLHAELPDYLDACVVAAHVLRATDALLLALQGGAPELVRRTNAALLDALARLDDAMDVADLAKGGDLPASTWPLFAALQFLIEEGGLLTSSLPRLRAAYDTLRRESPAVRLHHQLVERTLRELGAGTTAAPAVAVAYPHRGFLHEAQRLLSAYTSSVQESVERGVVGERGPPAGRHGRMGGAGRPGAAAVDDAAHAAEAAVRRRGRHGCCACCLPL
;
A
#
# COMPACT_ATOMS: atom_id res chain seq x y z
N MET A 1 -21.37 -11.17 -19.71
CA MET A 1 -19.98 -11.26 -19.19
C MET A 1 -19.46 -9.86 -18.98
N PHE A 2 -18.76 -9.55 -17.89
CA PHE A 2 -18.19 -8.23 -17.66
C PHE A 2 -16.90 -8.03 -18.46
N ALA A 3 -16.68 -6.81 -18.93
CA ALA A 3 -15.42 -6.38 -19.51
C ALA A 3 -14.96 -5.11 -18.81
N VAL A 4 -13.75 -5.17 -18.23
CA VAL A 4 -13.03 -4.01 -17.71
C VAL A 4 -12.10 -3.54 -18.82
N LYS A 5 -12.35 -2.36 -19.38
CA LYS A 5 -11.50 -1.76 -20.41
C LYS A 5 -10.69 -0.63 -19.83
N CYS A 6 -9.39 -0.64 -20.06
CA CYS A 6 -8.53 0.48 -19.71
C CYS A 6 -7.39 0.64 -20.73
N PRO A 7 -6.80 1.83 -20.81
CA PRO A 7 -5.55 2.02 -21.53
C PRO A 7 -4.43 1.14 -20.94
N SER A 8 -3.60 0.55 -21.79
CA SER A 8 -2.51 -0.36 -21.36
C SER A 8 -1.57 0.25 -20.31
N GLN A 9 -1.30 1.55 -20.41
CA GLN A 9 -0.49 2.33 -19.46
C GLN A 9 -1.14 2.54 -18.09
N LEU A 10 -2.39 2.14 -17.89
CA LEU A 10 -3.11 2.22 -16.62
C LEU A 10 -3.33 0.84 -15.98
N ALA A 11 -2.70 -0.21 -16.50
CA ALA A 11 -2.88 -1.55 -15.95
C ALA A 11 -2.37 -1.70 -14.51
N TRP A 12 -1.49 -0.81 -14.02
CA TRP A 12 -1.03 -0.72 -12.63
C TRP A 12 -2.04 -0.03 -11.69
N HIS A 13 -3.09 0.59 -12.24
CA HIS A 13 -3.96 1.47 -11.49
C HIS A 13 -4.82 0.70 -10.46
N PRO A 14 -4.91 1.16 -9.19
CA PRO A 14 -5.68 0.47 -8.14
C PRO A 14 -7.14 0.18 -8.53
N ALA A 15 -7.80 1.11 -9.23
CA ALA A 15 -9.19 0.94 -9.67
C ALA A 15 -9.39 -0.24 -10.64
N VAL A 16 -8.40 -0.55 -11.49
CA VAL A 16 -8.44 -1.71 -12.39
C VAL A 16 -8.43 -2.99 -11.56
N HIS A 17 -7.51 -3.08 -10.60
CA HIS A 17 -7.39 -4.23 -9.73
C HIS A 17 -8.59 -4.40 -8.80
N HIS A 18 -9.09 -3.31 -8.22
CA HIS A 18 -10.32 -3.31 -7.42
C HIS A 18 -11.50 -3.85 -8.23
N SER A 19 -11.71 -3.38 -9.47
CA SER A 19 -12.80 -3.84 -10.33
C SER A 19 -12.72 -5.35 -10.62
N LEU A 20 -11.53 -5.84 -11.00
CA LEU A 20 -11.32 -7.25 -11.33
C LEU A 20 -11.49 -8.15 -10.10
N LEU A 21 -10.95 -7.75 -8.95
CA LEU A 21 -11.09 -8.49 -7.69
C LEU A 21 -12.52 -8.50 -7.19
N LEU A 22 -13.25 -7.38 -7.30
CA LEU A 22 -14.66 -7.32 -6.94
C LEU A 22 -15.51 -8.26 -7.81
N LEU A 23 -15.33 -8.21 -9.13
CA LEU A 23 -16.03 -9.11 -10.06
C LEU A 23 -15.67 -10.58 -9.79
N ARG A 24 -14.44 -10.86 -9.34
CA ARG A 24 -14.02 -12.20 -8.91
C ARG A 24 -14.68 -12.62 -7.61
N GLY A 25 -14.73 -11.75 -6.60
CA GLY A 25 -15.40 -11.98 -5.32
C GLY A 25 -16.90 -12.25 -5.51
N LEU A 26 -17.53 -11.54 -6.43
CA LEU A 26 -18.93 -11.75 -6.83
C LEU A 26 -19.16 -12.99 -7.72
N ARG A 27 -18.08 -13.74 -8.03
CA ARG A 27 -18.09 -14.94 -8.90
C ARG A 27 -18.64 -14.70 -10.30
N GLN A 28 -18.35 -13.52 -10.85
CA GLN A 28 -18.90 -13.09 -12.13
C GLN A 28 -17.89 -13.33 -13.24
N PRO A 29 -18.31 -13.84 -14.41
CA PRO A 29 -17.40 -13.99 -15.54
C PRO A 29 -16.98 -12.60 -16.02
N HIS A 30 -15.68 -12.35 -16.04
CA HIS A 30 -15.10 -11.06 -16.42
C HIS A 30 -13.80 -11.23 -17.21
N THR A 31 -13.43 -10.19 -17.97
CA THR A 31 -12.15 -10.10 -18.69
C THR A 31 -11.59 -8.67 -18.59
N LEU A 32 -10.30 -8.55 -18.86
CA LEU A 32 -9.58 -7.28 -19.02
C LEU A 32 -9.32 -7.03 -20.51
N LEU A 33 -9.67 -5.85 -21.00
CA LEU A 33 -9.38 -5.41 -22.36
C LEU A 33 -8.46 -4.20 -22.28
N LEU A 34 -7.28 -4.32 -22.87
CA LEU A 34 -6.29 -3.25 -22.89
C LEU A 34 -6.31 -2.55 -24.23
N ASP A 35 -6.58 -1.25 -24.21
CA ASP A 35 -6.45 -0.42 -25.40
C ASP A 35 -4.98 -0.03 -25.57
N ALA A 36 -4.43 -0.32 -26.75
CA ALA A 36 -3.05 0.05 -27.13
C ALA A 36 -2.90 1.55 -27.47
N GLY A 37 -3.70 2.41 -26.83
CA GLY A 37 -3.85 3.83 -27.17
C GLY A 37 -2.53 4.57 -27.33
N ASP A 38 -2.52 5.58 -28.22
CA ASP A 38 -1.36 6.36 -28.64
C ASP A 38 -0.39 6.67 -27.49
N GLN A 39 0.67 5.87 -27.40
CA GLN A 39 1.75 6.03 -26.41
C GLN A 39 2.46 7.40 -26.53
N GLY A 40 2.26 8.10 -27.66
CA GLY A 40 2.85 9.40 -27.97
C GLY A 40 2.36 10.56 -27.10
N HIS A 41 1.18 10.46 -26.46
CA HIS A 41 0.68 11.49 -25.54
C HIS A 41 0.80 11.12 -24.05
N ALA A 42 0.93 9.83 -23.71
CA ALA A 42 1.02 9.37 -22.32
C ALA A 42 2.34 9.73 -21.62
N LEU A 43 3.43 9.90 -22.38
CA LEU A 43 4.72 10.36 -21.86
C LEU A 43 4.77 11.88 -21.60
N ALA A 44 3.82 12.65 -22.14
CA ALA A 44 3.76 14.10 -21.95
C ALA A 44 3.00 14.51 -20.68
N ASP A 45 2.07 13.67 -20.21
CA ASP A 45 1.34 13.90 -18.96
C ASP A 45 2.10 13.29 -17.78
N ALA A 46 3.17 13.96 -17.34
CA ALA A 46 3.96 13.61 -16.14
C ALA A 46 3.15 13.63 -14.82
N HIS A 47 1.85 13.91 -14.89
CA HIS A 47 0.97 14.28 -13.79
C HIS A 47 -0.21 13.32 -13.60
N GLN A 48 -0.07 12.06 -14.00
CA GLN A 48 -1.18 11.11 -13.87
C GLN A 48 -1.45 10.77 -12.40
N LEU A 49 -2.29 11.58 -11.76
CA LEU A 49 -2.81 11.36 -10.42
C LEU A 49 -3.66 10.09 -10.40
N LEU A 50 -3.67 9.41 -9.27
CA LEU A 50 -4.47 8.21 -9.04
C LEU A 50 -5.96 8.53 -9.17
N TYR A 51 -6.39 9.69 -8.71
CA TYR A 51 -7.79 10.09 -8.86
C TYR A 51 -8.22 10.28 -10.34
N GLU A 52 -7.34 10.79 -11.19
CA GLU A 52 -7.66 11.06 -12.61
C GLU A 52 -7.67 9.79 -13.47
N GLY A 53 -6.98 8.74 -13.01
CA GLY A 53 -6.94 7.44 -13.69
C GLY A 53 -8.30 6.72 -13.73
N GLU A 54 -9.18 6.99 -12.77
CA GLU A 54 -10.51 6.36 -12.69
C GLU A 54 -11.40 6.70 -13.88
N GLY A 55 -11.37 7.95 -14.37
CA GLY A 55 -12.20 8.39 -15.50
C GLY A 55 -11.83 7.72 -16.83
N LYS A 56 -10.63 7.12 -16.92
CA LYS A 56 -10.14 6.42 -18.12
C LYS A 56 -10.47 4.92 -18.10
N LEU A 57 -11.03 4.42 -17.00
CA LEU A 57 -11.55 3.06 -16.86
C LEU A 57 -12.99 3.01 -17.39
N SER A 58 -13.35 1.95 -18.10
CA SER A 58 -14.76 1.66 -18.39
C SER A 58 -15.08 0.21 -18.08
N ILE A 59 -16.17 0.01 -17.37
CA ILE A 59 -16.63 -1.29 -16.89
C ILE A 59 -18.02 -1.48 -17.48
N ALA A 60 -18.13 -2.43 -18.39
CA ALA A 60 -19.36 -2.70 -19.11
C ALA A 60 -19.76 -4.16 -18.93
N TRP A 61 -21.05 -4.39 -18.76
CA TRP A 61 -21.60 -5.72 -18.88
C TRP A 61 -21.95 -5.99 -20.34
N ALA A 62 -21.31 -6.97 -20.97
CA ALA A 62 -21.72 -7.47 -22.28
C ALA A 62 -22.88 -8.45 -22.09
N ALA A 63 -24.10 -8.04 -22.45
CA ALA A 63 -25.18 -8.98 -22.72
C ALA A 63 -24.75 -9.90 -23.87
N ALA A 64 -24.98 -11.21 -23.73
CA ALA A 64 -24.79 -12.12 -24.85
C ALA A 64 -25.66 -11.62 -26.01
N ALA A 65 -25.05 -11.32 -27.16
CA ALA A 65 -25.73 -10.80 -28.32
C ALA A 65 -26.80 -11.81 -28.78
N GLY A 66 -28.03 -11.65 -28.30
CA GLY A 66 -29.21 -12.28 -28.85
C GLY A 66 -29.41 -11.75 -30.26
N SER A 67 -29.48 -12.65 -31.23
CA SER A 67 -29.65 -12.40 -32.65
C SER A 67 -30.70 -11.33 -32.97
N GLY A 68 -30.30 -10.26 -33.69
CA GLY A 68 -31.16 -9.57 -34.65
C GLY A 68 -31.68 -8.17 -34.30
N GLY A 69 -31.40 -7.60 -33.12
CA GLY A 69 -31.79 -6.22 -32.77
C GLY A 69 -30.57 -5.36 -32.46
N ALA A 70 -30.61 -4.07 -32.82
CA ALA A 70 -29.59 -3.11 -32.39
C ALA A 70 -29.47 -3.18 -30.85
N PRO A 71 -28.28 -3.48 -30.29
CA PRO A 71 -28.16 -3.68 -28.86
C PRO A 71 -28.53 -2.38 -28.15
N ALA A 72 -29.46 -2.46 -27.21
CA ALA A 72 -29.71 -1.36 -26.28
C ALA A 72 -28.37 -0.97 -25.62
N PRO A 73 -28.11 0.33 -25.39
CA PRO A 73 -26.85 0.77 -24.80
C PRO A 73 -26.71 0.10 -23.43
N LEU A 74 -25.69 -0.75 -23.31
CA LEU A 74 -25.37 -1.43 -22.06
C LEU A 74 -24.90 -0.38 -21.05
N PRO A 75 -25.30 -0.48 -19.77
CA PRO A 75 -24.84 0.47 -18.76
C PRO A 75 -23.33 0.34 -18.59
N VAL A 76 -22.63 1.47 -18.72
CA VAL A 76 -21.18 1.58 -18.52
C VAL A 76 -20.94 2.36 -17.24
N VAL A 77 -20.05 1.86 -16.39
CA VAL A 77 -19.59 2.56 -15.19
C VAL A 77 -18.09 2.77 -15.24
N HIS A 78 -17.62 3.82 -14.58
CA HIS A 78 -16.20 4.20 -14.58
C HIS A 78 -15.52 3.92 -13.24
N GLN A 79 -16.28 3.97 -12.15
CA GLN A 79 -15.77 3.70 -10.82
C GLN A 79 -16.11 2.28 -10.36
N PRO A 80 -15.19 1.57 -9.69
CA PRO A 80 -15.42 0.20 -9.24
C PRO A 80 -16.61 0.08 -8.27
N GLU A 81 -16.82 1.06 -7.39
CA GLU A 81 -17.95 1.10 -6.46
C GLU A 81 -19.31 1.11 -7.17
N HIS A 82 -19.35 1.60 -8.41
CA HIS A 82 -20.55 1.62 -9.22
C HIS A 82 -20.91 0.24 -9.81
N ILE A 83 -20.01 -0.75 -9.74
CA ILE A 83 -20.32 -2.14 -10.08
C ILE A 83 -21.48 -2.65 -9.19
N ALA A 84 -21.50 -2.29 -7.91
CA ALA A 84 -22.55 -2.74 -6.99
C ALA A 84 -23.95 -2.27 -7.45
N PHE A 85 -24.04 -1.08 -8.05
CA PHE A 85 -25.29 -0.55 -8.60
C PHE A 85 -25.69 -1.28 -9.90
N LEU A 86 -24.73 -1.68 -10.74
CA LEU A 86 -25.03 -2.50 -11.93
C LEU A 86 -25.65 -3.85 -11.56
N PHE A 87 -25.22 -4.45 -10.45
CA PHE A 87 -25.81 -5.70 -9.93
C PHE A 87 -27.26 -5.54 -9.48
N GLN A 88 -27.66 -4.35 -9.04
CA GLN A 88 -29.04 -4.07 -8.65
C GLN A 88 -29.94 -3.93 -9.88
N MET A 89 -29.42 -3.41 -10.99
CA MET A 89 -30.23 -3.00 -12.13
C MET A 89 -30.65 -4.15 -13.05
N ASP A 90 -29.77 -5.06 -13.52
CA ASP A 90 -30.25 -6.10 -14.46
C ASP A 90 -29.30 -7.28 -14.80
N ALA A 91 -28.40 -7.70 -13.91
CA ALA A 91 -27.50 -8.82 -14.22
C ALA A 91 -28.24 -10.18 -14.29
N PRO A 92 -28.19 -10.94 -15.42
CA PRO A 92 -28.71 -12.29 -15.50
C PRO A 92 -27.64 -13.27 -15.02
N VAL A 93 -27.75 -13.68 -13.76
CA VAL A 93 -26.82 -14.61 -13.11
C VAL A 93 -27.64 -15.74 -12.47
N ALA A 94 -27.21 -16.99 -12.64
CA ALA A 94 -27.64 -18.07 -11.77
C ALA A 94 -27.27 -17.70 -10.32
N ASP A 95 -28.17 -17.91 -9.36
CA ASP A 95 -28.05 -17.45 -7.97
C ASP A 95 -28.04 -15.92 -7.74
N ARG A 96 -28.58 -15.11 -8.67
CA ARG A 96 -28.74 -13.65 -8.52
C ARG A 96 -29.27 -13.25 -7.14
N ALA A 97 -30.33 -13.91 -6.67
CA ALA A 97 -30.95 -13.56 -5.39
C ALA A 97 -29.99 -13.73 -4.20
N ALA A 98 -29.16 -14.79 -4.21
CA ALA A 98 -28.21 -15.04 -3.13
C ALA A 98 -27.03 -14.05 -3.18
N VAL A 99 -26.45 -13.83 -4.36
CA VAL A 99 -25.34 -12.87 -4.54
C VAL A 99 -25.79 -11.44 -4.26
N GLN A 100 -27.01 -11.07 -4.67
CA GLN A 100 -27.58 -9.75 -4.41
C GLN A 100 -27.91 -9.55 -2.93
N ALA A 101 -28.44 -10.57 -2.24
CA ALA A 101 -28.68 -10.50 -0.81
C ALA A 101 -27.37 -10.38 -0.02
N GLN A 102 -26.34 -11.14 -0.40
CA GLN A 102 -25.01 -11.04 0.19
C GLN A 102 -24.40 -9.65 -0.02
N LEU A 103 -24.37 -9.16 -1.27
CA LEU A 103 -23.83 -7.85 -1.58
C LEU A 103 -24.60 -6.74 -0.85
N HIS A 104 -25.92 -6.86 -0.71
CA HIS A 104 -26.72 -5.88 0.02
C HIS A 104 -26.40 -5.89 1.53
N ALA A 105 -26.17 -7.07 2.10
CA ALA A 105 -25.76 -7.20 3.50
C ALA A 105 -24.35 -6.63 3.76
N GLU A 106 -23.42 -6.83 2.83
CA GLU A 106 -22.03 -6.35 2.92
C GLU A 106 -21.83 -4.91 2.42
N LEU A 107 -22.86 -4.29 1.81
CA LEU A 107 -22.73 -3.00 1.15
C LEU A 107 -22.22 -1.87 2.06
N PRO A 108 -22.68 -1.71 3.31
CA PRO A 108 -22.16 -0.67 4.20
C PRO A 108 -20.65 -0.81 4.45
N ASP A 109 -20.21 -2.01 4.83
CA ASP A 109 -18.80 -2.30 5.11
C ASP A 109 -17.93 -2.14 3.84
N TYR A 110 -18.47 -2.52 2.68
CA TYR A 110 -17.81 -2.33 1.40
C TYR A 110 -17.62 -0.85 1.06
N LEU A 111 -18.64 -0.01 1.26
CA LEU A 111 -18.55 1.42 0.99
C LEU A 111 -17.60 2.11 1.98
N ASP A 112 -17.62 1.75 3.25
CA ASP A 112 -16.69 2.25 4.25
C ASP A 112 -15.24 1.90 3.87
N ALA A 113 -15.01 0.66 3.42
CA ALA A 113 -13.71 0.24 2.90
C ALA A 113 -13.28 1.02 1.65
N CYS A 114 -14.22 1.33 0.74
CA CYS A 114 -13.95 2.20 -0.41
C CYS A 114 -13.54 3.61 0.02
N VAL A 115 -14.19 4.18 1.05
CA VAL A 115 -13.84 5.50 1.60
C VAL A 115 -12.43 5.49 2.19
N VAL A 116 -12.05 4.45 2.94
CA VAL A 116 -10.70 4.29 3.49
C VAL A 116 -9.68 4.18 2.36
N ALA A 117 -9.91 3.31 1.37
CA ALA A 117 -9.04 3.17 0.21
C ALA A 117 -8.88 4.50 -0.55
N ALA A 118 -9.98 5.20 -0.84
CA ALA A 118 -9.95 6.50 -1.51
C ALA A 118 -9.21 7.56 -0.69
N HIS A 119 -9.31 7.53 0.64
CA HIS A 119 -8.53 8.43 1.51
C HIS A 119 -7.03 8.18 1.39
N VAL A 120 -6.61 6.91 1.38
CA VAL A 120 -5.20 6.52 1.17
C VAL A 120 -4.69 6.97 -0.20
N LEU A 121 -5.47 6.75 -1.27
CA LEU A 121 -5.09 7.16 -2.63
C LEU A 121 -4.99 8.69 -2.75
N ARG A 122 -5.92 9.45 -2.16
CA ARG A 122 -5.84 10.92 -2.12
C ARG A 122 -4.64 11.44 -1.32
N ALA A 123 -4.31 10.81 -0.19
CA ALA A 123 -3.11 11.15 0.58
C ALA A 123 -1.84 10.86 -0.23
N THR A 124 -1.88 9.81 -1.05
CA THR A 124 -0.80 9.46 -1.99
C THR A 124 -0.64 10.50 -3.09
N ASP A 125 -1.74 10.94 -3.71
CA ASP A 125 -1.73 12.02 -4.71
C ASP A 125 -1.17 13.32 -4.11
N ALA A 126 -1.58 13.68 -2.89
CA ALA A 126 -1.05 14.86 -2.20
C ALA A 126 0.47 14.75 -1.95
N LEU A 127 0.97 13.56 -1.62
CA LEU A 127 2.41 13.32 -1.47
C LEU A 127 3.14 13.42 -2.81
N LEU A 128 2.62 12.81 -3.88
CA LEU A 128 3.20 12.90 -5.22
C LEU A 128 3.31 14.35 -5.70
N LEU A 129 2.24 15.13 -5.52
CA LEU A 129 2.25 16.57 -5.83
C LEU A 129 3.29 17.33 -4.98
N ALA A 130 3.42 17.01 -3.70
CA ALA A 130 4.42 17.62 -2.83
C ALA A 130 5.86 17.29 -3.26
N LEU A 131 6.12 16.04 -3.67
CA LEU A 131 7.42 15.59 -4.19
C LEU A 131 7.78 16.34 -5.46
N GLN A 132 6.83 16.50 -6.38
CA GLN A 132 7.02 17.28 -7.61
C GLN A 132 7.32 18.75 -7.33
N GLY A 133 6.66 19.33 -6.32
CA GLY A 133 6.89 20.71 -5.89
C GLY A 133 8.24 20.96 -5.19
N GLY A 134 8.98 19.91 -4.81
CA GLY A 134 10.30 20.01 -4.19
C GLY A 134 10.32 20.70 -2.81
N ALA A 135 9.16 20.85 -2.16
CA ALA A 135 9.04 21.53 -0.87
C ALA A 135 9.12 20.52 0.30
N PRO A 136 10.26 20.38 1.01
CA PRO A 136 10.47 19.29 1.96
C PRO A 136 9.53 19.32 3.15
N GLU A 137 9.12 20.51 3.62
CA GLU A 137 8.14 20.64 4.70
C GLU A 137 6.73 20.22 4.26
N LEU A 138 6.37 20.46 2.99
CA LEU A 138 5.10 19.98 2.44
C LEU A 138 5.14 18.46 2.30
N VAL A 139 6.25 17.90 1.78
CA VAL A 139 6.49 16.44 1.72
C VAL A 139 6.39 15.82 3.11
N ARG A 140 6.92 16.47 4.14
CA ARG A 140 6.83 15.96 5.53
C ARG A 140 5.38 15.87 6.00
N ARG A 141 4.58 16.91 5.74
CA ARG A 141 3.16 16.96 6.15
C ARG A 141 2.30 15.97 5.37
N THR A 142 2.47 15.88 4.06
CA THR A 142 1.70 14.94 3.23
C THR A 142 2.12 13.49 3.48
N ASN A 143 3.40 13.23 3.74
CA ASN A 143 3.87 11.92 4.19
C ASN A 143 3.29 11.54 5.56
N ALA A 144 3.22 12.46 6.52
CA ALA A 144 2.56 12.20 7.81
C ALA A 144 1.07 11.88 7.62
N ALA A 145 0.35 12.64 6.80
CA ALA A 145 -1.05 12.37 6.49
C ALA A 145 -1.25 11.00 5.80
N LEU A 146 -0.32 10.58 4.94
CA LEU A 146 -0.34 9.23 4.35
C LEU A 146 -0.11 8.14 5.40
N LEU A 147 0.79 8.34 6.36
CA LEU A 147 1.00 7.40 7.46
C LEU A 147 -0.24 7.29 8.36
N ASP A 148 -0.93 8.41 8.62
CA ASP A 148 -2.21 8.40 9.35
C ASP A 148 -3.31 7.65 8.57
N ALA A 149 -3.36 7.82 7.25
CA ALA A 149 -4.27 7.08 6.39
C ALA A 149 -3.94 5.57 6.36
N LEU A 150 -2.66 5.21 6.40
CA LEU A 150 -2.20 3.82 6.50
C LEU A 150 -2.56 3.17 7.85
N ALA A 151 -2.55 3.93 8.94
CA ALA A 151 -3.03 3.42 10.23
C ALA A 151 -4.52 3.07 10.16
N ARG A 152 -5.35 3.90 9.53
CA ARG A 152 -6.77 3.60 9.29
C ARG A 152 -6.97 2.39 8.39
N LEU A 153 -6.11 2.22 7.39
CA LEU A 153 -6.10 1.02 6.54
C LEU A 153 -5.75 -0.24 7.36
N ASP A 154 -4.79 -0.16 8.28
CA ASP A 154 -4.42 -1.27 9.17
C ASP A 154 -5.55 -1.65 10.14
N ASP A 155 -6.30 -0.66 10.63
CA ASP A 155 -7.48 -0.89 11.46
C ASP A 155 -8.64 -1.52 10.67
N ALA A 156 -8.82 -1.11 9.41
CA ALA A 156 -9.85 -1.66 8.53
C ALA A 156 -9.52 -3.07 8.01
N MET A 157 -8.25 -3.48 8.02
CA MET A 157 -7.82 -4.81 7.60
C MET A 157 -7.69 -5.78 8.78
N ASP A 158 -8.71 -6.62 8.99
CA ASP A 158 -8.66 -7.67 10.01
C ASP A 158 -7.93 -8.93 9.49
N VAL A 159 -6.64 -9.06 9.82
CA VAL A 159 -5.81 -10.22 9.48
C VAL A 159 -6.38 -11.54 10.02
N ALA A 160 -7.04 -11.52 11.17
CA ALA A 160 -7.61 -12.74 11.76
C ALA A 160 -8.78 -13.25 10.90
N ASP A 161 -9.58 -12.36 10.34
CA ASP A 161 -10.65 -12.72 9.41
C ASP A 161 -10.10 -13.20 8.06
N LEU A 162 -9.02 -12.58 7.56
CA LEU A 162 -8.37 -13.01 6.32
C LEU A 162 -7.79 -14.43 6.41
N ALA A 163 -7.26 -14.82 7.57
CA ALA A 163 -6.63 -16.13 7.79
C ALA A 163 -7.64 -17.28 7.99
N LYS A 164 -8.92 -16.99 8.25
CA LYS A 164 -9.94 -18.04 8.47
C LYS A 164 -10.20 -18.90 7.23
N GLY A 165 -9.84 -18.40 6.04
CA GLY A 165 -10.06 -19.08 4.78
C GLY A 165 -11.55 -19.15 4.39
N GLY A 166 -11.85 -18.98 3.11
CA GLY A 166 -13.22 -18.98 2.61
C GLY A 166 -13.50 -17.86 1.61
N ASP A 167 -14.77 -17.54 1.42
CA ASP A 167 -15.18 -16.35 0.66
C ASP A 167 -14.88 -15.11 1.49
N LEU A 168 -13.94 -14.31 1.00
CA LEU A 168 -13.56 -13.05 1.63
C LEU A 168 -14.65 -11.99 1.39
N PRO A 169 -14.91 -11.11 2.37
CA PRO A 169 -15.92 -10.08 2.23
C PRO A 169 -15.53 -9.07 1.15
N ALA A 170 -16.53 -8.48 0.49
CA ALA A 170 -16.32 -7.53 -0.60
C ALA A 170 -15.46 -6.31 -0.20
N SER A 171 -15.54 -5.90 1.08
CA SER A 171 -14.74 -4.82 1.69
C SER A 171 -13.22 -5.05 1.60
N THR A 172 -12.77 -6.30 1.46
CA THR A 172 -11.34 -6.64 1.36
C THR A 172 -10.69 -6.08 0.09
N TRP A 173 -11.42 -6.08 -1.02
CA TRP A 173 -10.88 -5.80 -2.36
C TRP A 173 -10.39 -4.36 -2.57
N PRO A 174 -11.13 -3.29 -2.19
CA PRO A 174 -10.63 -1.92 -2.29
C PRO A 174 -9.39 -1.70 -1.40
N LEU A 175 -9.39 -2.24 -0.18
CA LEU A 175 -8.27 -2.12 0.76
C LEU A 175 -7.02 -2.81 0.23
N PHE A 176 -7.18 -4.04 -0.27
CA PHE A 176 -6.09 -4.80 -0.88
C PHE A 176 -5.53 -4.12 -2.13
N ALA A 177 -6.39 -3.58 -3.01
CA ALA A 177 -5.93 -2.90 -4.22
C ALA A 177 -5.10 -1.64 -3.90
N ALA A 178 -5.51 -0.85 -2.90
CA ALA A 178 -4.75 0.30 -2.43
C ALA A 178 -3.41 -0.14 -1.80
N LEU A 179 -3.43 -1.16 -0.94
CA LEU A 179 -2.23 -1.70 -0.29
C LEU A 179 -1.24 -2.29 -1.31
N GLN A 180 -1.74 -3.05 -2.29
CA GLN A 180 -0.94 -3.63 -3.35
C GLN A 180 -0.19 -2.55 -4.12
N PHE A 181 -0.89 -1.48 -4.52
CA PHE A 181 -0.26 -0.36 -5.22
C PHE A 181 0.85 0.29 -4.39
N LEU A 182 0.59 0.59 -3.11
CA LEU A 182 1.60 1.21 -2.24
C LEU A 182 2.85 0.33 -2.06
N ILE A 183 2.69 -0.99 -1.98
CA ILE A 183 3.81 -1.92 -1.83
C ILE A 183 4.57 -2.11 -3.16
N GLU A 184 3.86 -2.40 -4.26
CA GLU A 184 4.46 -2.83 -5.52
C GLU A 184 4.95 -1.66 -6.38
N GLU A 185 4.16 -0.58 -6.42
CA GLU A 185 4.47 0.63 -7.19
C GLU A 185 4.99 1.76 -6.30
N GLY A 186 4.45 1.92 -5.08
CA GLY A 186 4.85 3.00 -4.17
C GLY A 186 6.19 2.78 -3.49
N GLY A 187 6.60 1.54 -3.25
CA GLY A 187 7.80 1.22 -2.46
C GLY A 187 7.59 1.39 -0.95
N LEU A 188 6.39 1.08 -0.45
CA LEU A 188 6.09 1.17 0.98
C LEU A 188 7.00 0.22 1.78
N LEU A 189 7.73 0.77 2.75
CA LEU A 189 8.50 -0.02 3.71
C LEU A 189 7.54 -0.72 4.68
N THR A 190 7.32 -2.01 4.46
CA THR A 190 6.39 -2.80 5.28
C THR A 190 6.96 -3.20 6.64
N SER A 191 8.21 -2.89 6.95
CA SER A 191 8.85 -3.25 8.22
C SER A 191 8.23 -2.54 9.43
N SER A 192 7.71 -1.32 9.25
CA SER A 192 7.01 -0.56 10.29
C SER A 192 5.53 -0.90 10.40
N LEU A 193 5.00 -1.74 9.50
CA LEU A 193 3.57 -2.06 9.38
C LEU A 193 3.40 -3.60 9.26
N PRO A 194 3.76 -4.35 10.32
CA PRO A 194 3.81 -5.82 10.25
C PRO A 194 2.43 -6.46 10.04
N ARG A 195 1.36 -5.83 10.54
CA ARG A 195 -0.03 -6.29 10.37
C ARG A 195 -0.47 -6.16 8.91
N LEU A 196 -0.39 -4.97 8.31
CA LEU A 196 -0.58 -4.79 6.86
C LEU A 196 0.29 -5.73 6.02
N ARG A 197 1.56 -5.94 6.40
CA ARG A 197 2.42 -6.88 5.68
C ARG A 197 1.88 -8.30 5.70
N ALA A 198 1.47 -8.77 6.88
CA ALA A 198 0.86 -10.08 7.04
C ALA A 198 -0.44 -10.18 6.22
N ALA A 199 -1.31 -9.17 6.28
CA ALA A 199 -2.54 -9.10 5.52
C ALA A 199 -2.28 -9.24 4.00
N TYR A 200 -1.31 -8.49 3.47
CA TYR A 200 -0.90 -8.56 2.07
C TYR A 200 -0.32 -9.94 1.69
N ASP A 201 0.59 -10.49 2.51
CA ASP A 201 1.18 -11.80 2.25
C ASP A 201 0.13 -12.93 2.31
N THR A 202 -0.78 -12.90 3.28
CA THR A 202 -1.92 -13.83 3.40
C THR A 202 -2.80 -13.76 2.18
N LEU A 203 -3.27 -12.56 1.80
CA LEU A 203 -4.11 -12.39 0.60
C LEU A 203 -3.40 -12.83 -0.68
N ARG A 204 -2.12 -12.50 -0.84
CA ARG A 204 -1.36 -12.84 -2.05
C ARG A 204 -1.09 -14.35 -2.18
N ARG A 205 -0.81 -15.04 -1.09
CA ARG A 205 -0.41 -16.46 -1.10
C ARG A 205 -1.61 -17.40 -0.98
N GLU A 206 -2.51 -17.10 -0.07
CA GLU A 206 -3.58 -18.00 0.35
C GLU A 206 -4.86 -17.77 -0.46
N SER A 207 -5.16 -16.54 -0.88
CA SER A 207 -6.38 -16.26 -1.64
C SER A 207 -6.30 -16.75 -3.09
N PRO A 208 -7.14 -17.71 -3.51
CA PRO A 208 -7.20 -18.11 -4.91
C PRO A 208 -7.70 -16.98 -5.81
N ALA A 209 -8.55 -16.08 -5.29
CA ALA A 209 -9.07 -14.94 -6.05
C ALA A 209 -7.95 -14.02 -6.52
N VAL A 210 -7.01 -13.68 -5.63
CA VAL A 210 -5.85 -12.82 -5.94
C VAL A 210 -4.90 -13.50 -6.92
N ARG A 211 -4.60 -14.80 -6.74
CA ARG A 211 -3.73 -15.53 -7.66
C ARG A 211 -4.30 -15.59 -9.08
N LEU A 212 -5.59 -15.92 -9.20
CA LEU A 212 -6.26 -16.01 -10.50
C LEU A 212 -6.40 -14.64 -11.16
N HIS A 213 -6.62 -13.59 -10.38
CA HIS A 213 -6.56 -12.20 -10.84
C HIS A 213 -5.18 -11.85 -11.42
N HIS A 214 -4.11 -12.13 -10.67
CA HIS A 214 -2.74 -11.86 -11.14
C HIS A 214 -2.43 -12.60 -12.45
N GLN A 215 -2.79 -13.89 -12.53
CA GLN A 215 -2.63 -14.69 -13.74
C GLN A 215 -3.41 -14.12 -14.93
N LEU A 216 -4.64 -13.61 -14.72
CA LEU A 216 -5.45 -12.97 -15.76
C LEU A 216 -4.76 -11.70 -16.27
N VAL A 217 -4.30 -10.83 -15.36
CA VAL A 217 -3.62 -9.58 -15.72
C VAL A 217 -2.33 -9.87 -16.49
N GLU A 218 -1.46 -10.74 -15.96
CA GLU A 218 -0.21 -11.12 -16.63
C GLU A 218 -0.44 -11.75 -18.01
N ARG A 219 -1.45 -12.61 -18.13
CA ARG A 219 -1.80 -13.22 -19.41
C ARG A 219 -2.24 -12.16 -20.41
N THR A 220 -3.10 -11.23 -20.00
CA THR A 220 -3.60 -10.15 -20.86
C THR A 220 -2.46 -9.23 -21.32
N LEU A 221 -1.53 -8.90 -20.41
CA LEU A 221 -0.33 -8.13 -20.75
C LEU A 221 0.60 -8.86 -21.72
N ARG A 222 0.79 -10.17 -21.54
CA ARG A 222 1.57 -11.01 -22.46
C ARG A 222 0.94 -11.09 -23.84
N GLU A 223 -0.39 -11.24 -23.92
CA GLU A 223 -1.13 -11.27 -25.19
C GLU A 223 -1.02 -9.92 -25.93
N LEU A 224 -1.03 -8.79 -25.21
CA LEU A 224 -0.77 -7.46 -25.79
C LEU A 224 0.66 -7.34 -26.37
N GLY A 225 1.66 -7.83 -25.63
CA GLY A 225 3.07 -7.80 -26.06
C GLY A 225 3.38 -8.76 -27.23
N ALA A 226 2.69 -9.89 -27.34
CA ALA A 226 2.87 -10.83 -28.44
C ALA A 226 2.24 -10.36 -29.76
N GLY A 227 1.22 -9.48 -29.69
CA GLY A 227 0.53 -8.93 -30.87
C GLY A 227 1.25 -7.74 -31.53
N THR A 228 2.31 -7.20 -30.92
CA THR A 228 3.01 -6.00 -31.40
C THR A 228 4.39 -6.35 -31.96
N THR A 229 4.49 -6.55 -33.27
CA THR A 229 5.75 -6.89 -33.97
C THR A 229 6.76 -5.73 -34.06
N ALA A 230 6.47 -4.54 -33.52
CA ALA A 230 7.29 -3.33 -33.74
C ALA A 230 7.30 -2.27 -32.60
N ALA A 231 6.83 -2.55 -31.38
CA ALA A 231 6.76 -1.53 -30.33
C ALA A 231 7.74 -1.79 -29.16
N PRO A 232 8.36 -0.75 -28.58
CA PRO A 232 9.19 -0.89 -27.39
C PRO A 232 8.36 -1.52 -26.27
N ALA A 233 9.00 -2.38 -25.46
CA ALA A 233 8.37 -3.08 -24.34
C ALA A 233 7.39 -2.14 -23.61
N VAL A 234 6.09 -2.46 -23.67
CA VAL A 234 5.03 -1.66 -23.03
C VAL A 234 5.45 -1.41 -21.58
N ALA A 235 5.72 -0.15 -21.24
CA ALA A 235 6.08 0.23 -19.88
C ALA A 235 4.80 0.20 -19.04
N VAL A 236 4.48 -0.99 -18.52
CA VAL A 236 3.32 -1.24 -17.64
C VAL A 236 3.59 -0.76 -16.21
N ALA A 237 4.82 -0.32 -15.91
CA ALA A 237 5.19 0.16 -14.58
C ALA A 237 4.67 1.58 -14.34
N TYR A 238 4.37 1.89 -13.07
CA TYR A 238 3.98 3.23 -12.67
C TYR A 238 5.14 4.23 -12.92
N PRO A 239 4.90 5.41 -13.52
CA PRO A 239 5.97 6.36 -13.84
C PRO A 239 6.79 6.83 -12.63
N HIS A 240 6.15 6.96 -11.47
CA HIS A 240 6.78 7.40 -10.23
C HIS A 240 7.07 6.22 -9.29
N ARG A 241 7.44 5.06 -9.84
CA ARG A 241 7.69 3.85 -9.06
C ARG A 241 8.75 4.09 -7.98
N GLY A 242 8.43 3.70 -6.74
CA GLY A 242 9.30 3.87 -5.57
C GLY A 242 9.28 5.28 -4.97
N PHE A 243 8.27 6.11 -5.26
CA PHE A 243 8.17 7.49 -4.73
C PHE A 243 8.18 7.56 -3.18
N LEU A 244 7.80 6.50 -2.47
CA LEU A 244 7.89 6.49 -1.00
C LEU A 244 9.34 6.41 -0.51
N HIS A 245 10.22 5.70 -1.23
CA HIS A 245 11.65 5.73 -0.95
C HIS A 245 12.26 7.09 -1.25
N GLU A 246 11.80 7.75 -2.32
CA GLU A 246 12.17 9.13 -2.66
C GLU A 246 11.80 10.08 -1.50
N ALA A 247 10.55 10.02 -1.04
CA ALA A 247 10.07 10.81 0.10
C ALA A 247 10.90 10.56 1.37
N GLN A 248 11.16 9.29 1.70
CA GLN A 248 11.98 8.94 2.86
C GLN A 248 13.41 9.46 2.74
N ARG A 249 14.02 9.37 1.56
CA ARG A 249 15.36 9.89 1.30
C ARG A 249 15.41 11.40 1.47
N LEU A 250 14.44 12.12 0.89
CA LEU A 250 14.33 13.58 1.02
C LEU A 250 14.12 14.02 2.47
N LEU A 251 13.22 13.35 3.20
CA LEU A 251 12.97 13.65 4.60
C LEU A 251 14.16 13.33 5.50
N SER A 252 14.86 12.22 5.25
CA SER A 252 16.09 11.88 5.95
C SER A 252 17.17 12.93 5.74
N ALA A 253 17.38 13.38 4.49
CA ALA A 253 18.33 14.45 4.18
C ALA A 253 17.94 15.79 4.84
N TYR A 254 16.65 16.14 4.78
CA TYR A 254 16.12 17.39 5.37
C TYR A 254 16.24 17.44 6.90
N THR A 255 16.07 16.30 7.57
CA THR A 255 16.09 16.23 9.04
C THR A 255 17.49 15.95 9.60
N SER A 256 18.41 15.41 8.80
CA SER A 256 19.78 15.16 9.23
C SER A 256 20.56 16.47 9.39
N SER A 257 21.21 16.65 10.54
CA SER A 257 22.19 17.74 10.67
C SER A 257 23.48 17.40 9.91
N VAL A 258 24.20 18.43 9.46
CA VAL A 258 25.53 18.26 8.82
C VAL A 258 26.48 17.50 9.74
N GLN A 259 26.46 17.80 11.03
CA GLN A 259 27.28 17.14 12.04
C GLN A 259 26.92 15.65 12.18
N GLU A 260 25.63 15.33 12.26
CA GLU A 260 25.17 13.94 12.33
C GLU A 260 25.55 13.14 11.09
N SER A 261 25.50 13.75 9.90
CA SER A 261 25.89 13.10 8.65
C SER A 261 27.39 12.82 8.56
N VAL A 262 28.23 13.71 9.10
CA VAL A 262 29.70 13.53 9.15
C VAL A 262 30.11 12.47 10.18
N GLU A 263 29.41 12.39 11.31
CA GLU A 263 29.69 11.40 12.36
C GLU A 263 29.11 10.00 12.02
N ARG A 264 28.16 9.91 11.08
CA ARG A 264 27.49 8.67 10.66
C ARG A 264 28.42 7.82 9.78
N GLY A 265 29.14 6.89 10.42
CA GLY A 265 30.04 5.94 9.75
C GLY A 265 31.50 6.03 10.22
N VAL A 266 31.82 7.02 11.05
CA VAL A 266 33.14 7.15 11.67
C VAL A 266 33.19 6.20 12.88
N VAL A 267 33.98 5.13 12.78
CA VAL A 267 34.33 4.27 13.92
C VAL A 267 35.78 4.59 14.28
N GLY A 268 35.98 5.14 15.48
CA GLY A 268 37.33 5.42 15.97
C GLY A 268 38.01 4.14 16.46
N GLU A 269 39.32 4.21 16.71
CA GLU A 269 40.12 3.09 17.24
C GLU A 269 39.64 2.58 18.61
N ARG A 270 38.79 3.35 19.31
CA ARG A 270 38.14 2.96 20.59
C ARG A 270 36.69 2.51 20.44
N GLY A 271 36.22 2.24 19.21
CA GLY A 271 34.84 1.91 18.90
C GLY A 271 34.01 3.14 18.45
N PRO A 272 32.67 3.04 18.42
CA PRO A 272 31.81 4.12 17.98
C PRO A 272 32.04 5.40 18.83
N PRO A 273 32.05 6.60 18.23
CA PRO A 273 32.37 7.84 18.95
C PRO A 273 31.42 8.05 20.13
N ALA A 274 31.93 8.62 21.24
CA ALA A 274 31.18 8.81 22.48
C ALA A 274 29.89 9.64 22.28
N GLY A 275 29.85 10.54 21.28
CA GLY A 275 28.65 11.26 20.86
C GLY A 275 27.52 10.34 20.33
N ARG A 276 27.85 9.14 19.84
CA ARG A 276 26.86 8.15 19.38
C ARG A 276 26.16 7.44 20.54
N HIS A 277 26.83 7.29 21.69
CA HIS A 277 26.26 6.68 22.90
C HIS A 277 25.67 7.74 23.86
N GLY A 278 26.15 8.98 23.82
CA GLY A 278 25.63 10.09 24.63
C GLY A 278 24.49 10.88 24.00
N ARG A 279 24.15 10.63 22.72
CA ARG A 279 23.20 11.46 21.96
C ARG A 279 22.13 10.70 21.18
N MET A 280 22.03 9.38 21.35
CA MET A 280 20.78 8.62 21.16
C MET A 280 19.79 8.97 22.29
N GLY A 281 19.44 10.25 22.39
CA GLY A 281 18.66 10.80 23.51
C GLY A 281 18.44 12.32 23.48
N GLY A 282 18.68 13.00 22.36
CA GLY A 282 18.45 14.45 22.24
C GLY A 282 16.99 14.91 22.35
N ALA A 283 16.03 13.99 22.20
CA ALA A 283 14.62 14.20 22.55
C ALA A 283 14.06 13.06 23.42
N GLY A 284 14.94 12.23 23.98
CA GLY A 284 14.60 11.02 24.72
C GLY A 284 15.38 10.90 26.02
N ARG A 285 15.80 12.03 26.61
CA ARG A 285 16.12 12.07 28.04
C ARG A 285 14.79 12.15 28.79
N PRO A 286 14.24 11.05 29.35
CA PRO A 286 13.39 11.23 30.52
C PRO A 286 14.23 12.04 31.51
N GLY A 287 13.64 13.10 32.07
CA GLY A 287 14.36 14.24 32.66
C GLY A 287 15.52 13.89 33.61
N ALA A 288 16.37 14.88 33.87
CA ALA A 288 17.63 14.79 34.62
C ALA A 288 17.61 13.92 35.90
N ALA A 289 16.44 13.76 36.54
CA ALA A 289 16.23 12.85 37.67
C ALA A 289 16.64 11.37 37.40
N ALA A 290 16.45 10.86 36.18
CA ALA A 290 16.83 9.47 35.87
C ALA A 290 18.36 9.26 35.76
N VAL A 291 19.12 10.34 35.58
CA VAL A 291 20.59 10.29 35.45
C VAL A 291 21.26 10.36 36.83
N ASP A 292 20.66 11.10 37.76
CA ASP A 292 21.16 11.23 39.14
C ASP A 292 20.94 9.94 39.96
N ASP A 293 19.82 9.24 39.74
CA ASP A 293 19.57 7.94 40.39
C ASP A 293 20.55 6.85 39.93
N ALA A 294 20.95 6.86 38.66
CA ALA A 294 21.96 5.93 38.13
C ALA A 294 23.38 6.26 38.63
N ALA A 295 23.70 7.55 38.76
CA ALA A 295 24.98 8.02 39.30
C ALA A 295 25.10 7.70 40.80
N HIS A 296 24.04 7.92 41.59
CA HIS A 296 24.01 7.55 43.00
C HIS A 296 23.99 6.04 43.23
N ALA A 297 23.34 5.25 42.37
CA ALA A 297 23.39 3.79 42.44
C ALA A 297 24.80 3.24 42.12
N ALA A 298 25.50 3.84 41.15
CA ALA A 298 26.88 3.48 40.82
C ALA A 298 27.87 3.87 41.95
N GLU A 299 27.69 5.04 42.57
CA GLU A 299 28.51 5.47 43.71
C GLU A 299 28.26 4.60 44.97
N ALA A 300 27.02 4.16 45.19
CA ALA A 300 26.66 3.23 46.27
C ALA A 300 27.26 1.82 46.06
N ALA A 301 27.37 1.35 44.80
CA ALA A 301 27.99 0.07 44.47
C ALA A 301 29.52 0.08 44.69
N VAL A 302 30.19 1.20 44.41
CA VAL A 302 31.62 1.38 44.68
C VAL A 302 31.90 1.45 46.19
N ARG A 303 31.05 2.13 46.98
CA ARG A 303 31.19 2.16 48.45
C ARG A 303 30.93 0.82 49.13
N ARG A 304 30.08 -0.05 48.56
CA ARG A 304 29.87 -1.42 49.08
C ARG A 304 31.04 -2.36 48.80
N ARG A 305 31.78 -2.19 47.69
CA ARG A 305 33.00 -2.96 47.41
C ARG A 305 34.22 -2.52 48.24
N GLY A 306 34.24 -1.27 48.71
CA GLY A 306 35.31 -0.75 49.58
C GLY A 306 35.24 -1.17 51.06
N ARG A 307 34.16 -1.82 51.52
CA ARG A 307 33.96 -2.17 52.94
C ARG A 307 34.20 -3.64 53.31
N HIS A 308 34.61 -4.50 52.37
CA HIS A 308 34.94 -5.91 52.66
C HIS A 308 36.43 -6.27 52.52
N GLY A 309 37.32 -5.28 52.46
CA GLY A 309 38.76 -5.49 52.34
C GLY A 309 39.55 -5.14 53.60
N CYS A 310 39.15 -5.63 54.78
CA CYS A 310 40.01 -5.66 55.98
C CYS A 310 39.43 -6.64 57.02
N CYS A 311 39.81 -7.91 56.94
CA CYS A 311 39.89 -8.76 58.12
C CYS A 311 41.14 -9.62 58.00
N ALA A 312 42.11 -9.31 58.85
CA ALA A 312 43.39 -10.00 58.97
C ALA A 312 43.25 -11.27 59.83
N CYS A 313 44.20 -12.20 59.61
CA CYS A 313 44.67 -13.27 60.50
C CYS A 313 43.82 -14.55 60.61
N CYS A 314 44.33 -15.66 60.05
CA CYS A 314 44.84 -16.83 60.80
C CYS A 314 45.59 -17.84 59.89
N LEU A 315 46.88 -18.07 60.23
CA LEU A 315 47.83 -19.16 59.86
C LEU A 315 47.27 -20.57 60.20
N PRO A 316 47.90 -21.74 59.87
CA PRO A 316 49.34 -22.04 59.72
C PRO A 316 49.70 -22.89 58.45
N LEU A 317 50.96 -23.04 58.01
CA LEU A 317 52.15 -23.66 58.59
C LEU A 317 53.40 -23.17 57.83
#